data_AF-A0A2Z3GXR8-F1
#
_entry.id   AF-A0A2Z3GXR8-F1
#
_cell.length_a   1.000
_cell.length_b   1.000
_cell.length_c   1.000
_cell.angle_alpha   90.00
_cell.angle_beta   90.00
_cell.angle_gamma   90.00
#
_symmetry.space_group_name_H-M   'P 1'
#
loop_
_entity.id
_entity.type
_entity.pdbx_description
1 polymer ?
#
loop_
_entity_poly.entity_id
_entity_poly.type
_entity_poly.pdbx_seq_one_letter_code
_entity_poly.pdbx_strand_id
1 'polypeptide(L)' 'MTTPQPCARCGNEIPAERLQALPETQVCVACSRAMGGEFTVYVTPERISKEGSLKKNYGGYTTRKVRKPIKPAGGE' A
#
# COMPACT_ATOMS: atom_id res chain seq x y z
N MET A 1 -17.47 -11.26 -10.69
CA MET A 1 -17.93 -11.61 -9.33
C MET A 1 -16.72 -11.56 -8.42
N THR A 2 -16.78 -10.78 -7.34
CA THR A 2 -15.66 -10.61 -6.43
C THR A 2 -15.70 -11.72 -5.39
N THR A 3 -14.73 -12.62 -5.39
CA THR A 3 -14.69 -13.75 -4.44
C THR A 3 -14.51 -13.21 -3.02
N PRO A 4 -15.34 -13.62 -2.05
CA PRO A 4 -15.12 -13.25 -0.65
C PRO A 4 -13.76 -13.78 -0.20
N GLN A 5 -12.94 -12.91 0.38
CA GLN A 5 -11.62 -13.26 0.89
C GLN A 5 -11.52 -12.90 2.38
N PRO A 6 -10.92 -13.78 3.21
CA PRO A 6 -10.66 -13.47 4.61
C PRO A 6 -9.51 -12.45 4.74
N CYS A 7 -9.60 -11.60 5.75
CA CYS A 7 -8.57 -10.64 6.11
C CYS A 7 -7.31 -11.37 6.60
N ALA A 8 -6.16 -11.13 5.96
CA ALA A 8 -4.87 -11.71 6.34
C ALA A 8 -4.40 -11.31 7.75
N ARG A 9 -4.96 -10.24 8.34
CA ARG A 9 -4.59 -9.75 9.68
C ARG A 9 -5.50 -10.29 10.80
N CYS A 10 -6.81 -10.38 10.58
CA CYS A 10 -7.78 -10.75 11.62
C CYS A 10 -8.72 -11.89 11.27
N GLY A 11 -8.64 -12.46 10.07
CA GLY A 11 -9.49 -13.58 9.62
C GLY A 11 -10.91 -13.20 9.18
N ASN A 12 -11.43 -12.04 9.59
CA ASN A 12 -12.77 -11.58 9.21
C ASN A 12 -12.92 -11.40 7.70
N GLU A 13 -14.13 -11.60 7.18
CA GLU A 13 -14.43 -11.37 5.76
C GLU A 13 -14.15 -9.91 5.34
N ILE A 14 -13.49 -9.74 4.19
CA ILE A 14 -13.28 -8.43 3.60
C ILE A 14 -14.57 -8.01 2.87
N PRO A 15 -15.13 -6.82 3.16
CA PRO A 15 -16.35 -6.35 2.50
C PRO A 15 -16.21 -6.34 0.98
N ALA A 16 -17.26 -6.79 0.27
CA ALA A 16 -17.27 -6.89 -1.19
C ALA A 16 -16.99 -5.54 -1.87
N GLU A 17 -17.55 -4.45 -1.35
CA GLU A 17 -17.31 -3.08 -1.84
C GLU A 17 -15.82 -2.71 -1.78
N ARG A 18 -15.11 -3.17 -0.75
CA ARG A 18 -13.68 -2.92 -0.59
C ARG A 18 -12.88 -3.71 -1.60
N LEU A 19 -13.20 -4.99 -1.83
CA LEU A 19 -12.53 -5.80 -2.85
C LEU A 19 -12.85 -5.29 -4.26
N GLN A 20 -14.01 -4.68 -4.49
CA GLN A 20 -14.35 -4.03 -5.76
C GLN A 20 -13.53 -2.75 -5.97
N ALA A 21 -13.37 -1.92 -4.93
CA ALA A 21 -12.59 -0.68 -5.01
C ALA A 21 -11.07 -0.93 -5.02
N LEU A 22 -10.61 -1.93 -4.28
CA LEU A 22 -9.20 -2.29 -4.11
C LEU A 22 -9.03 -3.82 -4.25
N PRO A 23 -8.98 -4.34 -5.50
CA PRO A 23 -8.90 -5.78 -5.75
C PRO A 23 -7.66 -6.45 -5.15
N GLU A 24 -6.61 -5.66 -4.98
CA GLU A 24 -5.32 -6.08 -4.42
C GLU A 24 -5.27 -6.05 -2.88
N THR A 25 -6.34 -5.63 -2.19
CA THR A 25 -6.35 -5.57 -0.72
C THR A 25 -6.32 -6.95 -0.09
N GLN A 26 -5.52 -7.17 0.95
CA GLN A 26 -5.53 -8.41 1.74
C GLN A 26 -6.07 -8.20 3.16
N VAL A 27 -6.39 -6.96 3.53
CA VAL A 27 -6.91 -6.62 4.86
C VAL A 27 -8.30 -5.99 4.79
N CYS A 28 -9.10 -6.19 5.83
CA CYS A 28 -10.39 -5.53 6.01
C CYS A 28 -10.22 -4.02 6.33
N VAL A 29 -11.31 -3.26 6.25
CA VAL A 29 -11.31 -1.80 6.51
C VAL A 29 -10.76 -1.47 7.91
N ALA A 30 -11.21 -2.19 8.94
CA ALA A 30 -10.78 -1.96 10.32
C ALA A 30 -9.27 -2.19 10.50
N CYS A 31 -8.75 -3.32 9.98
CA CYS A 31 -7.33 -3.64 10.02
C CYS A 31 -6.49 -2.65 9.23
N SER A 32 -6.97 -2.20 8.07
CA SER A 32 -6.32 -1.19 7.24
C SER A 32 -6.19 0.14 7.99
N ARG A 33 -7.26 0.58 8.67
CA ARG A 33 -7.25 1.80 9.49
C ARG A 33 -6.27 1.68 10.65
N ALA A 34 -6.25 0.54 11.34
CA ALA A 34 -5.37 0.32 12.48
C ALA A 34 -3.87 0.24 12.11
N MET A 35 -3.52 -0.19 10.89
CA MET A 35 -2.11 -0.22 10.43
C MET A 35 -1.67 1.03 9.66
N GLY A 36 -2.56 2.02 9.50
CA GLY A 36 -2.29 3.19 8.67
C GLY A 36 -2.12 2.86 7.19
N GLY A 37 -2.95 1.95 6.66
CA GLY A 37 -2.93 1.53 5.27
C GLY A 37 -1.97 0.38 4.98
N GLU A 38 -2.31 -0.38 3.94
CA GLU A 38 -1.62 -1.62 3.55
C GLU A 38 -0.34 -1.40 2.72
N PHE A 39 -0.23 -0.24 2.08
CA PHE A 39 0.89 0.10 1.21
C PHE A 39 1.69 1.28 1.77
N THR A 40 3.00 1.21 1.61
CA THR A 40 3.91 2.35 1.71
C THR A 40 4.13 2.91 0.31
N VAL A 41 3.95 4.22 0.14
CA VAL A 41 4.20 4.90 -1.13
C VAL A 41 5.53 5.61 -1.04
N TYR A 42 6.48 5.18 -1.86
CA TYR A 42 7.75 5.87 -2.05
C TYR A 42 7.61 6.86 -3.19
N VAL A 43 8.04 8.09 -2.95
CA VAL A 43 8.04 9.17 -3.94
C VAL A 43 9.48 9.57 -4.19
N THR A 44 9.96 9.33 -5.41
CA THR A 44 11.33 9.64 -5.82
C THR A 44 11.29 10.79 -6.81
N PRO A 45 11.88 11.96 -6.51
CA PRO A 45 11.92 13.06 -7.45
C PRO A 45 12.92 12.75 -8.58
N GLU A 46 12.48 12.94 -9.81
CA GLU A 46 13.31 12.71 -11.00
C GLU A 46 14.26 13.90 -11.21
N ARG A 47 15.57 13.63 -11.16
CA ARG A 47 16.58 14.66 -11.42
C ARG A 47 16.73 14.85 -12.93
N ILE A 48 16.50 16.07 -13.40
CA ILE A 48 16.67 16.44 -14.82
C ILE A 48 18.08 16.96 -15.16
N SER A 49 18.96 16.99 -14.17
CA SER A 49 20.35 17.45 -14.34
C SER A 49 21.26 16.27 -14.70
N LYS A 50 22.42 16.56 -15.30
CA LYS A 50 23.44 15.53 -15.61
C LYS A 50 23.80 14.71 -14.37
N GLU A 51 24.12 13.44 -14.58
CA GLU A 51 24.61 12.54 -13.54
C GLU A 51 25.82 13.17 -12.81
N GLY A 52 25.81 13.13 -11.48
CA GLY A 52 26.83 13.78 -10.64
C GLY A 52 26.66 15.30 -10.44
N SER A 53 25.75 15.98 -11.13
CA SER A 53 25.52 17.43 -10.92
C SER A 53 24.89 17.70 -9.55
N LEU A 54 25.49 18.60 -8.75
CA LEU A 54 24.98 19.02 -7.44
C LEU A 54 23.70 19.85 -7.51
N LYS A 55 23.32 20.36 -8.69
CA LYS A 55 22.12 21.19 -8.87
C LYS A 55 20.86 20.31 -8.73
N LYS A 56 20.04 20.63 -7.73
CA LYS A 56 18.77 19.95 -7.46
C LYS A 56 17.64 20.54 -8.31
N ASN A 57 17.61 20.18 -9.60
CA ASN A 57 16.45 20.45 -10.44
C ASN A 57 15.63 19.17 -10.56
N TYR A 58 14.35 19.25 -10.23
CA TYR A 58 13.40 18.13 -10.33
C TYR A 58 12.36 18.44 -11.40
N GLY A 59 12.17 17.52 -12.35
CA GLY A 59 11.21 17.67 -13.44
C GLY A 59 9.87 16.98 -13.18
N GLY A 60 9.87 16.00 -12.28
CA GLY A 60 8.73 15.16 -11.95
C GLY A 60 8.97 14.29 -10.73
N TYR A 61 7.99 13.44 -10.41
CA TYR A 61 8.04 12.49 -9.32
C TYR A 61 7.62 11.12 -9.82
N THR A 62 8.43 10.10 -9.52
CA THR A 62 8.02 8.71 -9.68
C THR A 62 7.48 8.19 -8.36
N THR A 63 6.37 7.46 -8.43
CA THR A 63 5.76 6.84 -7.26
C THR A 63 5.83 5.33 -7.35
N ARG A 64 6.28 4.68 -6.27
CA ARG A 64 6.26 3.23 -6.13
C ARG A 64 5.46 2.83 -4.91
N LYS A 65 4.45 1.97 -5.09
CA LYS A 65 3.71 1.34 -3.99
C LYS A 65 4.41 0.04 -3.59
N VAL A 66 4.64 -0.15 -2.29
CA VAL A 66 5.20 -1.38 -1.72
C VAL A 66 4.28 -1.84 -0.60
N ARG A 67 3.86 -3.11 -0.64
CA ARG A 67 3.00 -3.67 0.40
C ARG A 67 3.78 -3.80 1.71
N LYS A 68 3.18 -3.39 2.82
CA LYS A 68 3.74 -3.59 4.16
C LYS A 68 3.62 -5.08 4.55
N PRO A 69 4.54 -5.61 5.37
CA PRO A 69 4.35 -6.93 5.95
C PRO A 69 3.12 -6.93 6.85
N ILE A 70 2.19 -7.86 6.61
CA ILE A 70 0.97 -8.01 7.40
C ILE A 70 1.28 -8.94 8.58
N LYS A 71 1.32 -8.38 9.79
CA LYS A 71 1.41 -9.17 11.02
C LYS A 71 0.00 -9.56 11.49
N PRO A 72 -0.26 -10.82 11.88
CA PRO A 72 -1.55 -11.22 12.43
C PRO A 72 -1.83 -10.45 13.72
N ALA A 73 -3.10 -10.15 13.99
CA ALA A 73 -3.52 -9.41 15.18
C ALA A 73 -3.49 -10.27 16.47
N GLY A 74 -3.30 -11.59 16.35
CA GLY A 74 -3.12 -12.52 17.46
C GLY A 74 -1.76 -13.21 17.36
N GLY A 75 -0.83 -12.77 18.20
CA GLY A 75 0.49 -13.33 18.38
C GLY A 75 1.10 -12.69 19.61
N GLU A 76 0.83 -13.31 20.76
CA GLU A 76 1.68 -13.18 21.95
C GLU A 76 3.09 -13.68 21.64
#